data_AF-A0AAX2GB87-F1
#
_entry.id   AF-A0AAX2GB87-F1
#
_cell.length_a   1.000
_cell.length_b   1.000
_cell.length_c   1.000
_cell.angle_alpha   90.00
_cell.angle_beta   90.00
_cell.angle_gamma   90.00
#
_symmetry.space_group_name_H-M   'P 1'
#
loop_
_entity.id
_entity.type
_entity.pdbx_description
1 polymer ?
#
loop_
_entity_poly.entity_id
_entity_poly.type
_entity_poly.pdbx_seq_one_letter_code
_entity_poly.pdbx_strand_id
1 'polypeptide(L)'
;MTLETYMRFNAKLSEAKDEMDSKEYEEFTKELKKLTNAKFAYGDSNGNIDYDQLLPAKKEELKKVVMELHPYFDKLNGHKSSKEVLTPKEYEQYMEALMSYQTVLVKTKSSGGITIEEVPEAYKERFIKAEQFMEYVNEKVQ
;
A
#
# COMPACT_ATOMS: atom_id res chain seq x y z
N MET A 1 24.48 -4.14 5.46
CA MET A 1 23.62 -5.34 5.54
C MET A 1 22.54 -5.31 4.44
N THR A 2 22.92 -5.32 3.15
CA THR A 2 21.94 -5.24 2.05
C THR A 2 21.34 -6.61 1.72
N LEU A 3 22.20 -7.63 1.59
CA LEU A 3 21.78 -9.00 1.28
C LEU A 3 20.87 -9.59 2.36
N GLU A 4 21.19 -9.36 3.63
CA GLU A 4 20.41 -9.88 4.75
C GLU A 4 18.98 -9.34 4.80
N THR A 5 18.80 -8.03 4.56
CA THR A 5 17.46 -7.43 4.47
C THR A 5 16.68 -7.95 3.27
N TYR A 6 17.35 -8.17 2.13
CA TYR A 6 16.73 -8.81 0.96
C TYR A 6 16.32 -10.26 1.24
N MET A 7 17.13 -11.03 1.97
CA MET A 7 16.78 -12.39 2.39
C MET A 7 15.55 -12.42 3.31
N ARG A 8 15.45 -11.47 4.25
CA ARG A 8 14.24 -11.32 5.10
C ARG A 8 13.00 -11.03 4.27
N PHE A 9 13.10 -10.12 3.30
CA PHE A 9 12.00 -9.83 2.37
C PHE A 9 11.57 -11.09 1.61
N ASN A 10 12.53 -11.84 1.05
CA ASN A 10 12.24 -13.08 0.32
C ASN A 10 11.62 -14.18 1.21
N ALA A 11 12.07 -14.30 2.47
CA ALA A 11 11.49 -15.22 3.42
C ALA A 11 10.02 -14.86 3.69
N LYS A 12 9.74 -13.58 3.98
CA LYS A 12 8.37 -13.10 4.21
C LYS A 12 7.48 -13.29 2.98
N LEU A 13 8.01 -13.05 1.78
CA LEU A 13 7.26 -13.28 0.54
C LEU A 13 6.94 -14.77 0.34
N SER A 14 7.83 -15.68 0.76
CA SER A 14 7.64 -17.12 0.58
C SER A 14 6.54 -17.70 1.48
N GLU A 15 6.26 -17.07 2.64
CA GLU A 15 5.13 -17.45 3.52
C GLU A 15 3.78 -17.35 2.79
N ALA A 16 3.65 -16.50 1.76
CA ALA A 16 2.42 -16.42 0.98
C ALA A 16 2.07 -17.73 0.25
N LYS A 17 3.03 -18.64 0.05
CA LYS A 17 2.80 -19.96 -0.55
C LYS A 17 2.03 -20.91 0.37
N ASP A 18 1.96 -20.63 1.67
CA ASP A 18 1.19 -21.44 2.60
C ASP A 18 -0.32 -21.16 2.46
N GLU A 19 -0.68 -19.97 1.96
CA GLU A 19 -2.06 -19.49 1.79
C GLU A 19 -2.53 -19.49 0.32
N MET A 20 -1.60 -19.60 -0.64
CA MET A 20 -1.88 -19.47 -2.08
C MET A 20 -1.41 -20.70 -2.85
N ASP A 21 -2.19 -21.12 -3.85
CA ASP A 21 -1.69 -22.12 -4.79
C ASP A 21 -0.60 -21.54 -5.71
N SER A 22 0.10 -22.42 -6.45
CA SER A 22 1.20 -22.01 -7.31
C SER A 22 0.83 -20.96 -8.36
N LYS A 23 -0.40 -21.00 -8.89
CA LYS A 23 -0.86 -20.09 -9.93
C LYS A 23 -1.22 -18.73 -9.33
N GLU A 24 -1.98 -18.73 -8.23
CA GLU A 24 -2.31 -17.52 -7.48
C GLU A 24 -1.03 -16.81 -7.00
N TYR A 25 -0.04 -17.57 -6.50
CA TYR A 25 1.26 -17.03 -6.10
C TYR A 25 2.05 -16.42 -7.26
N GLU A 26 2.03 -17.05 -8.45
CA GLU A 26 2.66 -16.49 -9.65
C GLU A 26 2.00 -15.17 -10.06
N GLU A 27 0.66 -15.10 -10.04
CA GLU A 27 -0.09 -13.89 -10.32
C GLU A 27 0.21 -12.78 -9.31
N PHE A 28 0.17 -13.10 -8.01
CA PHE A 28 0.53 -12.18 -6.93
C PHE A 28 1.94 -11.61 -7.10
N THR A 29 2.93 -12.47 -7.29
CA THR A 29 4.34 -12.03 -7.41
C THR A 29 4.61 -11.22 -8.68
N LYS A 30 3.92 -11.53 -9.78
CA LYS A 30 3.96 -10.73 -11.01
C LYS A 30 3.42 -9.32 -10.78
N GLU A 31 2.30 -9.18 -10.07
CA GLU A 31 1.72 -7.88 -9.74
C GLU A 31 2.59 -7.12 -8.72
N LEU A 32 3.10 -7.82 -7.71
CA LEU A 32 3.97 -7.23 -6.68
C LEU A 32 5.26 -6.68 -7.28
N LYS A 33 5.77 -7.31 -8.34
CA LYS A 33 6.92 -6.82 -9.10
C LYS A 33 6.66 -5.44 -9.72
N LYS A 34 5.43 -5.14 -10.16
CA LYS A 34 5.08 -3.81 -10.69
C LYS A 34 5.19 -2.75 -9.60
N LEU A 35 4.63 -3.02 -8.41
CA LEU A 35 4.68 -2.09 -7.29
C LEU A 35 6.11 -1.89 -6.77
N THR A 36 6.89 -2.96 -6.64
CA THR A 36 8.30 -2.86 -6.19
C THR A 36 9.16 -2.10 -7.18
N ASN A 37 9.01 -2.32 -8.48
CA ASN A 37 9.68 -1.51 -9.51
C ASN A 37 9.30 -0.03 -9.43
N ALA A 38 8.03 0.28 -9.15
CA ALA A 38 7.59 1.66 -8.95
C ALA A 38 8.24 2.28 -7.70
N LYS A 39 8.38 1.53 -6.61
CA LYS A 39 9.09 1.98 -5.41
C LYS A 39 10.58 2.23 -5.67
N PHE A 40 11.24 1.41 -6.50
CA PHE A 40 12.61 1.68 -6.92
C PHE A 40 12.76 2.94 -7.77
N ALA A 41 11.78 3.22 -8.64
CA ALA A 41 11.84 4.35 -9.57
C ALA A 41 11.41 5.69 -8.96
N TYR A 42 10.43 5.68 -8.06
CA TYR A 42 9.75 6.87 -7.56
C TYR A 42 9.71 6.99 -6.04
N GLY A 43 10.25 5.99 -5.33
CA GLY A 43 10.28 5.99 -3.87
C GLY A 43 11.36 6.92 -3.31
N ASP A 44 11.09 7.45 -2.13
CA ASP A 44 12.10 8.10 -1.29
C ASP A 44 13.10 7.06 -0.71
N SER A 45 13.96 7.48 0.23
CA SER A 45 14.92 6.58 0.88
C SER A 45 14.29 5.42 1.65
N ASN A 46 12.99 5.49 1.93
CA ASN A 46 12.21 4.44 2.60
C ASN A 46 11.35 3.63 1.60
N GLY A 47 11.40 3.95 0.31
CA GLY A 47 10.55 3.35 -0.71
C GLY A 47 9.09 3.81 -0.65
N ASN A 48 8.81 4.94 0.00
CA ASN A 48 7.50 5.60 -0.02
C ASN A 48 7.39 6.50 -1.24
N ILE A 49 6.25 6.44 -1.94
CA ILE A 49 6.02 7.19 -3.17
C ILE A 49 5.21 8.44 -2.83
N ASP A 50 5.68 9.59 -3.29
CA ASP A 50 4.88 10.82 -3.30
C ASP A 50 4.03 10.87 -4.57
N TYR A 51 2.79 10.42 -4.47
CA TYR A 51 1.87 10.33 -5.61
C TYR A 51 1.48 11.70 -6.19
N ASP A 52 1.66 12.80 -5.44
CA ASP A 52 1.36 14.15 -5.94
C ASP A 52 2.41 14.64 -6.93
N GLN A 53 3.62 14.07 -6.91
CA GLN A 53 4.70 14.39 -7.86
C GLN A 53 4.63 13.57 -9.14
N LEU A 54 3.74 12.58 -9.23
CA LEU A 54 3.58 11.77 -10.42
C LEU A 54 2.73 12.47 -11.47
N LEU A 55 3.04 12.20 -12.73
CA LEU A 55 2.13 12.56 -13.83
C LEU A 55 0.77 11.88 -13.62
N PRO A 56 -0.36 12.53 -13.97
CA PRO A 56 -1.70 11.98 -13.75
C PRO A 56 -1.88 10.56 -14.29
N ALA A 57 -1.39 10.30 -15.50
CA ALA A 57 -1.45 8.96 -16.11
C ALA A 57 -0.68 7.91 -15.29
N LYS A 58 0.46 8.29 -14.70
CA LYS A 58 1.27 7.38 -13.87
C LYS A 58 0.64 7.17 -12.49
N LYS A 59 0.04 8.20 -11.89
CA LYS A 59 -0.73 8.07 -10.65
C LYS A 59 -1.86 7.05 -10.84
N GLU A 60 -2.63 7.18 -11.92
CA GLU A 60 -3.73 6.25 -12.24
C GLU A 60 -3.25 4.82 -12.55
N GLU A 61 -2.12 4.68 -13.25
CA GLU A 61 -1.49 3.37 -13.47
C GLU A 61 -1.15 2.69 -12.14
N LEU A 62 -0.48 3.40 -11.23
CA LEU A 62 -0.10 2.84 -9.93
C LEU A 62 -1.30 2.58 -9.02
N LYS A 63 -2.34 3.42 -9.07
CA LYS A 63 -3.60 3.17 -8.36
C LYS A 63 -4.20 1.82 -8.76
N LYS A 64 -4.24 1.51 -10.07
CA LYS A 64 -4.71 0.22 -10.57
C LYS A 64 -3.86 -0.95 -10.06
N VAL A 65 -2.54 -0.80 -10.05
CA VAL A 65 -1.64 -1.83 -9.50
C VAL A 65 -1.94 -2.08 -8.01
N VAL A 66 -2.14 -1.03 -7.22
CA VAL A 66 -2.51 -1.17 -5.79
C VAL A 66 -3.88 -1.82 -5.64
N MET A 67 -4.86 -1.46 -6.48
CA MET A 67 -6.20 -2.07 -6.51
C MET A 67 -6.18 -3.56 -6.86
N GLU A 68 -5.30 -3.97 -7.77
CA GLU A 68 -5.13 -5.37 -8.17
C GLU A 68 -4.42 -6.18 -7.09
N LEU A 69 -3.48 -5.56 -6.38
CA LEU A 69 -2.73 -6.19 -5.30
C LEU A 69 -3.49 -6.32 -3.98
N HIS A 70 -4.40 -5.39 -3.68
CA HIS A 70 -5.00 -5.30 -2.35
C HIS A 70 -5.70 -6.58 -1.87
N PRO A 71 -6.48 -7.32 -2.69
CA PRO A 71 -7.10 -8.56 -2.26
C PRO A 71 -6.10 -9.63 -1.81
N TYR A 72 -4.90 -9.68 -2.41
CA TYR A 72 -3.84 -10.58 -1.96
C TYR A 72 -3.33 -10.18 -0.58
N PHE A 73 -3.17 -8.87 -0.31
CA PHE A 73 -2.78 -8.39 1.01
C PHE A 73 -3.86 -8.64 2.06
N ASP A 74 -5.14 -8.44 1.73
CA ASP A 74 -6.25 -8.77 2.63
C ASP A 74 -6.19 -10.24 3.04
N LYS A 75 -6.06 -11.15 2.07
CA LYS A 75 -5.92 -12.59 2.30
C LYS A 75 -4.71 -12.92 3.18
N LEU A 76 -3.53 -12.39 2.86
CA LEU A 76 -2.29 -12.65 3.61
C LEU A 76 -2.29 -12.04 5.03
N ASN A 77 -3.16 -11.06 5.28
CA ASN A 77 -3.39 -10.50 6.61
C ASN A 77 -4.51 -11.23 7.38
N GLY A 78 -5.13 -12.26 6.79
CA GLY A 78 -6.26 -12.98 7.40
C GLY A 78 -7.55 -12.17 7.43
N HIS A 79 -7.66 -11.12 6.61
CA HIS A 79 -8.83 -10.26 6.51
C HIS A 79 -9.77 -10.72 5.38
N LYS A 80 -11.04 -10.31 5.46
CA LYS A 80 -11.97 -10.38 4.33
C LYS A 80 -11.48 -9.47 3.20
N SER A 81 -11.76 -9.84 1.96
CA SER A 81 -11.44 -9.00 0.79
C SER A 81 -12.15 -7.65 0.89
N SER A 82 -11.40 -6.57 1.08
CA SER A 82 -11.92 -5.20 1.09
C SER A 82 -12.65 -4.86 -0.21
N LYS A 83 -12.20 -5.41 -1.34
CA LYS A 83 -12.85 -5.27 -2.65
C LYS A 83 -14.25 -5.91 -2.71
N GLU A 84 -14.51 -6.93 -1.90
CA GLU A 84 -15.81 -7.60 -1.82
C GLU A 84 -16.72 -6.96 -0.77
N VAL A 85 -16.15 -6.47 0.33
CA VAL A 85 -16.90 -5.88 1.45
C VAL A 85 -17.31 -4.43 1.17
N LEU A 86 -16.49 -3.68 0.44
CA LEU A 86 -16.73 -2.27 0.12
C LEU A 86 -17.52 -2.12 -1.17
N THR A 87 -18.30 -1.05 -1.27
CA THR A 87 -18.83 -0.61 -2.56
C THR A 87 -17.69 -0.19 -3.50
N PRO A 88 -17.89 -0.20 -4.83
CA PRO A 88 -16.86 0.24 -5.78
C PRO A 88 -16.30 1.64 -5.48
N LYS A 89 -17.16 2.55 -5.01
CA LYS A 89 -16.79 3.91 -4.62
C LYS A 89 -15.95 3.93 -3.35
N GLU A 90 -16.34 3.17 -2.33
CA GLU A 90 -15.55 3.06 -1.09
C GLU A 90 -14.19 2.39 -1.35
N TYR A 91 -14.15 1.38 -2.23
CA TYR A 91 -12.89 0.75 -2.61
C TYR A 91 -11.94 1.72 -3.30
N GLU A 92 -12.43 2.54 -4.23
CA GLU A 92 -11.60 3.59 -4.84
C GLU A 92 -11.13 4.64 -3.80
N GLN A 93 -12.02 5.07 -2.91
CA GLN A 93 -11.66 5.98 -1.81
C GLN A 93 -10.60 5.37 -0.89
N TYR A 94 -10.64 4.07 -0.65
CA TYR A 94 -9.65 3.38 0.16
C TYR A 94 -8.27 3.42 -0.47
N MET A 95 -8.17 3.23 -1.78
CA MET A 95 -6.90 3.33 -2.50
C MET A 95 -6.34 4.76 -2.45
N GLU A 96 -7.18 5.78 -2.63
CA GLU A 96 -6.75 7.18 -2.51
C GLU A 96 -6.34 7.53 -1.07
N ALA A 97 -6.96 6.92 -0.05
CA ALA A 97 -6.55 7.05 1.34
C ALA A 97 -5.15 6.44 1.57
N LEU A 98 -4.90 5.21 1.10
CA LEU A 98 -3.58 4.57 1.19
C LEU A 98 -2.48 5.37 0.48
N MET A 99 -2.77 5.87 -0.73
CA MET A 99 -1.84 6.71 -1.49
C MET A 99 -1.59 8.05 -0.78
N SER A 100 -2.63 8.66 -0.21
CA SER A 100 -2.51 9.88 0.57
C SER A 100 -1.66 9.69 1.82
N TYR A 101 -1.89 8.61 2.56
CA TYR A 101 -1.08 8.24 3.72
C TYR A 101 0.39 8.10 3.34
N GLN A 102 0.69 7.39 2.24
CA GLN A 102 2.06 7.22 1.78
C GLN A 102 2.72 8.54 1.34
N THR A 103 1.99 9.42 0.66
CA THR A 103 2.49 10.77 0.36
C THR A 103 2.86 11.52 1.63
N VAL A 104 2.04 11.44 2.70
CA VAL A 104 2.36 12.08 3.99
C VAL A 104 3.62 11.47 4.63
N LEU A 105 3.83 10.15 4.53
CA LEU A 105 5.07 9.51 4.99
C LEU A 105 6.32 10.09 4.30
N VAL A 106 6.24 10.38 3.00
CA VAL A 106 7.35 11.04 2.29
C VAL A 106 7.61 12.45 2.84
N LYS A 107 6.55 13.23 3.10
CA LYS A 107 6.67 14.61 3.62
C LYS A 107 7.25 14.66 5.03
N THR A 108 7.01 13.62 5.82
CA THR A 108 7.54 13.45 7.18
C THR A 108 8.88 12.72 7.21
N LYS A 109 9.35 12.19 6.07
CA LYS A 109 10.53 11.30 5.95
C LYS A 109 10.46 10.08 6.86
N SER A 110 9.25 9.64 7.18
CA SER A 110 9.04 8.48 8.04
C SER A 110 9.06 7.18 7.24
N SER A 111 9.51 6.10 7.88
CA SER A 111 9.49 4.74 7.33
C SER A 111 8.19 3.99 7.64
N GLY A 112 7.29 4.58 8.43
CA GLY A 112 5.98 4.02 8.82
C GLY A 112 5.45 4.74 10.06
N GLY A 113 4.30 4.29 10.60
CA GLY A 113 3.70 4.72 11.87
C GLY A 113 4.08 6.12 12.37
N ILE A 114 3.30 7.13 12.01
CA ILE A 114 3.51 8.53 12.41
C ILE A 114 2.33 9.03 13.22
N THR A 115 2.60 9.97 14.11
CA THR A 115 1.58 10.67 14.91
C THR A 115 1.19 11.99 14.25
N ILE A 116 -0.01 12.50 14.56
CA ILE A 116 -0.50 13.76 13.96
C ILE A 116 0.39 14.96 14.31
N GLU A 117 1.09 14.92 15.45
CA GLU A 117 2.03 15.94 15.89
C GLU A 117 3.27 16.04 14.98
N GLU A 118 3.65 14.93 14.35
CA GLU A 118 4.80 14.84 13.43
C GLU A 118 4.43 15.28 12.01
N VAL A 119 3.14 15.38 11.69
CA VAL A 119 2.65 15.77 10.37
C VAL A 119 2.68 17.30 10.23
N PRO A 120 3.33 17.86 9.18
CA PRO A 120 3.31 19.30 8.92
C PRO A 120 1.86 19.80 8.74
N GLU A 121 1.58 21.02 9.20
CA GLU A 121 0.22 21.59 9.21
C GLU A 121 -0.49 21.48 7.85
N ALA A 122 0.23 21.69 6.75
CA ALA A 122 -0.28 21.59 5.38
C ALA A 122 -0.80 20.19 4.99
N TYR A 123 -0.44 19.14 5.75
CA TYR A 123 -0.80 17.74 5.46
C TYR A 123 -1.66 17.10 6.55
N LYS A 124 -1.91 17.77 7.68
CA LYS A 124 -2.65 17.20 8.82
C LYS A 124 -4.06 16.76 8.47
N GLU A 125 -4.83 17.64 7.81
CA GLU A 125 -6.20 17.30 7.42
C GLU A 125 -6.26 16.09 6.47
N ARG A 126 -5.31 16.03 5.52
CA ARG A 126 -5.20 14.91 4.59
C ARG A 126 -4.86 13.61 5.33
N PHE A 127 -3.93 13.67 6.27
CA PHE A 127 -3.53 12.53 7.08
C PHE A 127 -4.70 11.98 7.91
N ILE A 128 -5.40 12.86 8.64
CA ILE A 128 -6.58 12.50 9.45
C ILE A 128 -7.65 11.83 8.59
N LYS A 129 -7.99 12.41 7.43
CA LYS A 129 -9.00 11.82 6.54
C LYS A 129 -8.58 10.46 6.00
N ALA A 130 -7.30 10.27 5.69
CA ALA A 130 -6.78 8.99 5.23
C ALA A 130 -6.85 7.95 6.34
N GLU A 131 -6.38 8.27 7.54
CA GLU A 131 -6.41 7.35 8.69
C GLU A 131 -7.84 6.96 9.07
N GLN A 132 -8.75 7.93 9.20
CA GLN A 132 -10.15 7.66 9.53
C GLN A 132 -10.81 6.70 8.52
N PHE A 133 -10.51 6.86 7.24
CA PHE A 133 -11.07 5.98 6.22
C PHE A 133 -10.41 4.60 6.24
N MET A 134 -9.10 4.52 6.49
CA MET A 134 -8.39 3.25 6.66
C MET A 134 -8.89 2.48 7.88
N GLU A 135 -9.16 3.16 9.00
CA GLU A 135 -9.77 2.57 10.21
C GLU A 135 -11.18 2.06 9.93
N TYR A 136 -12.02 2.86 9.26
CA TYR A 136 -13.35 2.44 8.82
C TYR A 136 -13.32 1.16 7.96
N VAL A 137 -12.36 1.05 7.03
CA VAL A 137 -12.20 -0.15 6.22
C VAL A 137 -11.70 -1.31 7.09
N ASN A 138 -10.74 -1.07 7.98
CA ASN A 138 -10.18 -2.09 8.87
C ASN A 138 -11.28 -2.74 9.74
N GLU A 139 -12.19 -1.95 10.32
CA GLU A 139 -13.34 -2.46 11.09
C GLU A 139 -14.27 -3.38 10.28
N LYS A 140 -14.33 -3.22 8.95
CA LYS A 140 -15.18 -4.01 8.07
C LYS A 140 -14.55 -5.33 7.63
N VAL A 141 -13.22 -5.35 7.51
CA VAL A 141 -12.49 -6.49 6.93
C VAL A 141 -11.95 -7.46 7.98
N GLN A 142 -11.79 -7.01 9.24
CA GLN A 142 -11.44 -7.86 10.36
C GLN A 142 -12.54 -8.86 10.74
#